data_AF-B4D8E5-F1
#
_entry.id   AF-B4D8E5-F1
#
_cell.length_a   1.000
_cell.length_b   1.000
_cell.length_c   1.000
_cell.angle_alpha   90.00
_cell.angle_beta   90.00
_cell.angle_gamma   90.00
#
_symmetry.space_group_name_H-M   'P 1'
#
loop_
_entity.id
_entity.type
_entity.pdbx_description
1 polymer ?
#
loop_
_entity_poly.entity_id
_entity_poly.type
_entity_poly.pdbx_seq_one_letter_code
_entity_poly.pdbx_strand_id
1 'polypeptide(L)' 'MATYVYETIPQKKGQKPKRFEYVQKMSDPALTHDPESGLPVRRIITGGSGNIMRGTSILSMNNPRKGR' A
#
# COMPACT_ATOMS: atom_id res chain seq x y z
N MET A 1 -4.52 12.52 18.92
CA MET A 1 -5.01 12.04 17.61
C MET A 1 -3.81 11.78 16.74
N ALA A 2 -3.72 10.63 16.08
CA ALA A 2 -2.61 10.32 15.19
C ALA A 2 -3.09 10.42 13.74
N THR A 3 -2.33 11.14 12.92
CA THR A 3 -2.58 11.20 11.47
C THR A 3 -1.68 10.17 10.81
N TYR A 4 -2.28 9.21 10.11
CA TYR A 4 -1.56 8.22 9.34
C TYR A 4 -1.69 8.51 7.86
N VAL A 5 -0.62 8.27 7.12
CA VAL A 5 -0.64 8.37 5.66
C VAL A 5 -1.10 7.02 5.10
N TYR A 6 -2.11 7.05 4.24
CA TYR A 6 -2.59 5.88 3.50
C TYR A 6 -2.33 6.07 2.01
N GLU A 7 -2.15 4.95 1.30
CA GLU A 7 -2.02 4.90 -0.16
C GLU A 7 -3.00 3.88 -0.73
N THR A 8 -3.74 4.29 -1.77
CA THR A 8 -4.60 3.38 -2.52
C THR A 8 -3.76 2.43 -3.38
N ILE A 9 -4.14 1.15 -3.39
CA ILE A 9 -3.49 0.11 -4.17
C ILE A 9 -4.22 0.00 -5.52
N PRO A 10 -3.60 0.42 -6.64
CA PRO A 10 -4.21 0.29 -7.95
C PRO A 10 -4.32 -1.19 -8.33
N GLN A 11 -5.53 -1.68 -8.55
CA GLN A 11 -5.75 -3.07 -8.99
C GLN A 11 -5.61 -3.24 -10.51
N LYS A 12 -5.66 -2.15 -11.29
CA LYS A 12 -5.55 -2.18 -12.75
C LYS A 12 -4.25 -1.54 -13.21
N LYS A 13 -3.59 -2.15 -14.21
CA LYS A 13 -2.42 -1.56 -14.91
C LYS A 13 -2.81 -0.21 -15.49
N GLY A 14 -2.23 0.87 -14.95
CA GLY A 14 -2.46 2.26 -15.41
C GLY A 14 -3.19 3.17 -14.42
N GLN A 15 -3.72 2.64 -13.30
CA GLN A 15 -4.26 3.50 -12.24
C GLN A 15 -3.14 4.13 -11.41
N LYS A 16 -3.27 5.43 -11.14
CA LYS A 16 -2.32 6.17 -10.29
C LYS A 16 -2.68 5.95 -8.81
N PRO A 17 -1.74 5.52 -7.96
CA PRO A 17 -1.98 5.45 -6.52
C PRO A 17 -2.20 6.86 -5.98
N LYS A 18 -3.22 7.02 -5.14
CA LYS A 18 -3.53 8.27 -4.44
C LYS A 18 -3.09 8.13 -2.98
N ARG A 19 -2.36 9.12 -2.50
CA ARG A 19 -1.97 9.23 -1.09
C ARG A 19 -2.85 10.24 -0.39
N PHE A 20 -3.27 9.91 0.82
CA PHE A 20 -4.06 10.81 1.65
C PHE A 20 -3.75 10.59 3.13
N GLU A 21 -4.00 11.62 3.91
CA GLU A 21 -3.84 11.60 5.36
C GLU A 21 -5.18 11.27 6.00
N TYR A 22 -5.18 10.31 6.92
CA TYR A 22 -6.36 9.90 7.66
C TYR A 22 -6.09 9.96 9.16
N VAL A 23 -6.94 10.72 9.85
CA VAL A 23 -6.89 10.83 11.31
C VAL A 23 -7.49 9.57 11.91
N GLN A 24 -6.66 8.74 12.53
CA GLN A 24 -7.06 7.50 13.16
C GLN A 24 -6.72 7.50 14.64
N LYS A 25 -7.60 6.94 15.48
CA LYS A 25 -7.27 6.66 16.87
C LYS A 25 -6.35 5.44 16.92
N MET A 26 -5.38 5.43 17.84
CA MET A 26 -4.48 4.27 18.01
C MET A 26 -5.22 2.98 18.39
N SER A 27 -6.38 3.10 19.05
CA SER A 27 -7.23 1.97 19.45
C SER A 27 -8.05 1.39 18.29
N ASP A 28 -8.16 2.10 17.17
CA ASP A 28 -8.95 1.66 16.02
C ASP A 28 -8.13 0.75 15.10
N PRO A 29 -8.76 -0.30 14.51
CA PRO A 29 -8.10 -1.19 13.57
C PRO A 29 -7.69 -0.43 12.30
N ALA A 30 -6.56 -0.82 11.69
CA ALA A 30 -6.05 -0.17 10.48
C ALA A 30 -7.09 -0.20 9.34
N LEU A 31 -7.19 0.92 8.61
CA LEU A 31 -8.12 1.05 7.49
C LEU A 31 -7.66 0.14 6.33
N THR A 32 -8.55 -0.73 5.84
CA THR A 32 -8.25 -1.67 4.73
C THR A 32 -8.79 -1.19 3.39
N HIS A 33 -9.86 -0.39 3.40
CA HIS A 33 -10.51 0.18 2.23
C HIS A 33 -10.75 1.66 2.44
N ASP A 34 -10.53 2.45 1.40
CA ASP A 34 -10.89 3.87 1.41
C ASP A 34 -12.42 4.01 1.45
N PRO A 35 -13.00 4.69 2.46
CA PRO A 35 -14.45 4.88 2.53
C PRO A 35 -15.00 5.72 1.36
N GLU A 36 -14.16 6.51 0.68
CA GLU A 36 -14.60 7.37 -0.42
C GLU A 36 -14.57 6.64 -1.76
N SER A 37 -13.47 5.94 -2.07
CA SER A 37 -13.30 5.26 -3.35
C SER A 37 -13.61 3.77 -3.34
N GLY A 38 -13.73 3.14 -2.17
CA GLY A 38 -13.85 1.69 -2.01
C GLY A 38 -12.59 0.92 -2.43
N LEU A 39 -11.52 1.61 -2.80
CA LEU A 39 -10.27 0.98 -3.22
C LEU A 39 -9.54 0.42 -2.00
N PRO A 40 -8.84 -0.72 -2.15
CA PRO A 40 -7.98 -1.23 -1.09
C PRO A 40 -6.88 -0.22 -0.79
N VAL A 41 -6.66 0.07 0.48
CA VAL A 41 -5.62 0.97 0.96
C VAL A 41 -4.60 0.24 1.81
N ARG A 42 -3.40 0.80 1.87
CA ARG A 42 -2.36 0.39 2.82
C ARG A 42 -1.84 1.58 3.60
N ARG A 43 -1.54 1.37 4.87
CA ARG A 43 -0.91 2.37 5.72
C ARG A 43 0.56 2.51 5.33
N ILE A 44 0.97 3.71 4.94
CA ILE A 44 2.38 4.08 4.77
C ILE A 44 2.93 4.43 6.16
N ILE A 45 3.90 3.65 6.62
CA ILE A 45 4.64 3.97 7.84
C ILE A 45 5.83 4.84 7.42
N THR A 46 5.66 6.15 7.47
CA THR A 46 6.73 7.12 7.20
C THR A 46 7.60 7.25 8.45
N GLY A 47 8.39 6.22 8.76
CA GLY A 47 9.17 6.14 10.00
C GLY A 47 10.23 5.05 9.89
N GLY A 48 11.28 5.33 9.10
CA GLY A 48 12.39 4.44 8.85
C GLY A 48 13.06 4.76 7.53
N SER A 49 14.14 5.53 7.58
CA SER A 49 15.11 5.67 6.48
C SER A 49 15.85 4.34 6.28
N GLY A 50 15.12 3.32 5.85
CA GLY A 50 15.68 2.06 5.37
C GLY A 50 15.69 2.12 3.86
N ASN A 51 16.88 1.99 3.26
CA ASN A 51 17.07 1.88 1.82
C ASN A 51 15.99 0.99 1.20
N ILE A 52 15.12 1.57 0.36
CA ILE A 52 14.23 0.80 -0.50
C ILE A 52 15.13 0.20 -1.59
N MET A 53 15.81 -0.89 -1.25
CA MET A 53 16.45 -1.75 -2.23
C MET A 53 15.34 -2.23 -3.17
N ARG A 54 15.45 -1.84 -4.44
CA ARG A 54 14.59 -2.34 -5.53
C ARG A 54 14.59 -3.87 -5.47
N GLY A 55 13.54 -4.48 -4.92
CA GLY A 55 13.61 -5.92 -4.64
C GLY A 55 12.30 -6.68 -4.53
N THR A 56 11.21 -6.09 -4.05
CA THR A 56 9.97 -6.86 -3.86
C THR A 56 8.73 -6.02 -4.15
N SER A 57 8.38 -5.98 -5.45
CA SER A 57 6.96 -5.90 -5.81
C SER A 57 6.25 -6.99 -5.03
N ILE A 58 5.30 -6.61 -4.16
CA ILE A 58 4.42 -7.53 -3.41
C ILE A 58 3.57 -8.43 -4.32
N LEU A 59 3.64 -8.23 -5.64
CA LEU A 59 3.04 -9.06 -6.65
C LEU A 59 4.15 -9.69 -7.50
N SER A 60 4.38 -10.97 -7.22
CA SER A 60 4.38 -12.02 -8.23
C SER A 60 5.49 -11.92 -9.29
N MET A 61 6.62 -12.57 -9.00
CA MET A 61 7.54 -13.03 -10.03
C MET A 61 6.88 -14.21 -10.76
N ASN A 62 6.13 -13.93 -11.82
CA ASN A 62 5.62 -14.96 -12.72
C ASN A 62 6.78 -15.45 -13.60
N ASN A 63 7.53 -16.44 -13.11
CA ASN A 63 8.60 -17.08 -13.89
C ASN A 63 8.17 -18.51 -14.24
N PRO A 64 7.76 -18.81 -15.48
CA PRO A 64 7.57 -20.20 -15.90
C PRO A 64 8.94 -20.88 -15.91
N ARG A 65 9.10 -21.88 -15.04
CA ARG A 65 10.28 -22.77 -15.04
C ARG A 65 10.35 -23.43 -16.42
N LYS A 66 11.28 -22.99 -17.27
CA LYS A 66 11.63 -23.69 -18.51
C LYS A 66 12.63 -24.78 -18.14
N GLY A 67 12.14 -26.01 -18.10
CA GLY A 67 13.01 -27.19 -18.04
C GLY A 67 13.82 -27.32 -19.32
N ARG A 68 15.10 -27.63 -19.14
CA ARG A 68 15.85 -28.55 -20.00
C ARG A 68 17.09 -29.03 -19.26
#